data_AF-A0A1B1UBE1-F1
#
_entry.id   AF-A0A1B1UBE1-F1
#
_cell.length_a   1.000
_cell.length_b   1.000
_cell.length_c   1.000
_cell.angle_alpha   90.00
_cell.angle_beta   90.00
_cell.angle_gamma   90.00
#
_symmetry.space_group_name_H-M   'P 1'
#
loop_
_entity.id
_entity.type
_entity.pdbx_description
1 polymer ?
#
loop_
_entity_poly.entity_id
_entity_poly.type
_entity_poly.pdbx_seq_one_letter_code
_entity_poly.pdbx_strand_id
1 'polypeptide(L)'
;MASDNDLFDWCAARPRWQQEAIRLLTTKPVLDADELNQLEDAVRAETGITAGTPPAWPALTKTHLKAGNQFAPVTVLGSIGPLRNIDRLAAAQPPLKFAVNGVTLIYGPNGSGKSGYCRIAKKICHCLHDVTLRGNVFEPASSDPREVTLTFRVDGDKTRSMVWDDRSPHH
;
A
#
# COMPACT_ATOMS: atom_id res chain seq x y z
N MET A 1 14.09 7.07 3.17
CA MET A 1 13.41 6.16 4.11
C MET A 1 12.72 7.07 5.10
N ALA A 2 11.39 7.10 5.14
CA ALA A 2 10.74 7.69 6.30
C ALA A 2 11.07 6.76 7.46
N SER A 3 11.90 7.23 8.39
CA SER A 3 12.20 6.50 9.62
C SER A 3 10.93 6.42 10.47
N ASP A 4 10.81 5.44 11.37
CA ASP A 4 9.69 5.37 12.32
C ASP A 4 9.49 6.68 13.11
N ASN A 5 10.54 7.50 13.22
CA ASN A 5 10.47 8.85 13.78
C ASN A 5 9.66 9.80 12.91
N ASP A 6 9.84 9.79 11.58
CA ASP A 6 9.13 10.68 10.67
C ASP A 6 7.61 10.43 10.69
N LEU A 7 7.20 9.16 10.82
CA LEU A 7 5.79 8.80 10.97
C LEU A 7 5.22 9.25 12.32
N PHE A 8 5.96 9.03 13.41
CA PHE A 8 5.49 9.47 14.73
C PHE A 8 5.36 10.98 14.81
N ASP A 9 6.34 11.73 14.30
CA ASP A 9 6.33 13.19 14.32
C ASP A 9 5.15 13.73 13.50
N TRP A 10 4.85 13.10 12.37
CA TRP A 10 3.66 13.39 11.58
C TRP A 10 2.36 13.14 12.36
N CYS A 11 2.25 12.01 13.07
CA CYS A 11 1.08 11.67 13.87
C CYS A 11 0.91 12.65 15.05
N ALA A 12 2.01 13.00 15.73
CA ALA A 12 2.03 13.91 16.86
C ALA A 12 1.66 15.36 16.48
N ALA A 13 1.90 15.75 15.22
CA ALA A 13 1.50 17.06 14.69
C ALA A 13 0.01 17.14 14.32
N ARG A 14 -0.75 16.04 14.42
CA ARG A 14 -2.19 16.03 14.10
C ARG A 14 -3.06 16.59 15.23
N PRO A 15 -4.28 17.08 14.93
CA PRO A 15 -5.28 17.42 15.95
C PRO A 15 -5.54 16.29 16.94
N ARG A 16 -6.03 16.61 18.14
CA ARG A 16 -6.16 15.64 19.24
C ARG A 16 -7.09 14.49 18.87
N TRP A 17 -8.20 14.76 18.17
CA TRP A 17 -9.10 13.70 17.68
C TRP A 17 -8.42 12.75 16.70
N GLN A 18 -7.51 13.24 15.85
CA GLN A 18 -6.76 12.38 14.92
C GLN A 18 -5.74 11.53 15.67
N GLN A 19 -5.05 12.10 16.66
CA GLN A 19 -4.13 11.34 17.50
C GLN A 19 -4.85 10.20 18.22
N GLU A 20 -6.06 10.46 18.71
CA GLU A 20 -6.88 9.43 19.35
C GLU A 20 -7.36 8.37 18.37
N ALA A 21 -7.85 8.77 17.19
CA ALA A 21 -8.26 7.83 16.14
C ALA A 21 -7.10 6.89 15.75
N ILE A 22 -5.88 7.44 15.58
CA ILE A 22 -4.68 6.66 15.31
C ILE A 22 -4.41 5.70 16.47
N ARG A 23 -4.45 6.17 17.72
CA ARG A 23 -4.24 5.33 18.91
C ARG A 23 -5.24 4.17 18.96
N LEU A 24 -6.52 4.41 18.74
CA LEU A 24 -7.55 3.37 18.73
C LEU A 24 -7.31 2.36 17.60
N LEU A 25 -7.01 2.82 16.39
CA LEU A 25 -6.75 1.96 15.22
C LEU A 25 -5.47 1.11 15.37
N THR A 26 -4.53 1.48 16.24
CA THR A 26 -3.39 0.61 16.57
C THR A 26 -3.79 -0.58 17.45
N THR A 27 -4.95 -0.51 18.11
CA THR A 27 -5.42 -1.51 19.07
C THR A 27 -6.58 -2.35 18.57
N LYS A 28 -7.28 -1.93 17.51
CA LYS A 28 -8.38 -2.69 16.91
C LYS A 28 -8.61 -2.33 15.43
N PRO A 29 -9.21 -3.24 14.64
CA PRO A 29 -9.41 -3.03 13.21
C PRO A 29 -10.48 -2.00 12.87
N VAL A 30 -11.48 -1.83 13.73
CA VAL A 30 -12.66 -0.99 13.49
C VAL A 30 -13.04 -0.28 14.79
N LEU A 31 -13.40 0.99 14.68
CA LEU A 31 -13.93 1.78 15.79
C LEU A 31 -15.41 1.47 15.99
N ASP A 32 -15.85 1.38 17.23
CA ASP A 32 -17.27 1.20 17.53
C ASP A 32 -18.04 2.53 17.42
N ALA A 33 -19.37 2.43 17.50
CA ALA A 33 -20.25 3.59 17.35
C ALA A 33 -20.00 4.66 18.42
N ASP A 34 -19.70 4.25 19.66
CA ASP A 34 -19.49 5.18 20.76
C ASP A 34 -18.18 5.96 20.59
N GLU A 35 -17.11 5.30 20.14
CA GLU A 35 -15.85 5.97 19.81
C GLU A 35 -15.98 6.90 18.61
N LEU A 36 -16.70 6.48 17.57
CA LEU A 36 -16.97 7.34 16.42
C LEU A 36 -17.73 8.59 16.85
N ASN A 37 -18.75 8.44 17.69
CA ASN A 37 -19.49 9.57 18.25
C ASN A 37 -18.58 10.49 19.09
N GLN A 38 -17.71 9.94 19.94
CA GLN A 38 -16.76 10.74 20.72
C GLN A 38 -15.77 11.52 19.84
N LEU A 39 -15.26 10.90 18.78
CA LEU A 39 -14.40 11.56 17.81
C LEU A 39 -15.15 12.67 17.07
N GLU A 40 -16.40 12.43 16.67
CA GLU A 40 -17.25 13.42 16.03
C GLU A 40 -17.51 14.62 16.94
N ASP A 41 -17.88 14.38 18.21
CA ASP A 41 -18.12 15.43 19.20
C ASP A 41 -16.86 16.28 19.43
N ALA A 42 -15.69 15.65 19.48
CA ALA A 42 -14.43 16.37 19.59
C ALA A 42 -14.11 17.22 18.35
N VAL A 43 -14.40 16.71 17.14
CA VAL A 43 -14.27 17.51 15.91
C VAL A 43 -15.19 18.72 15.96
N ARG A 44 -16.44 18.54 16.39
CA ARG A 44 -17.42 19.63 16.52
C ARG A 44 -17.03 20.67 17.57
N ALA A 45 -16.47 20.23 18.69
CA ALA A 45 -15.96 21.10 19.75
C ALA A 45 -14.72 21.88 19.31
N GLU A 46 -13.74 21.21 18.68
CA GLU A 46 -12.51 21.86 18.18
C GLU A 46 -12.79 22.87 17.05
N THR A 47 -13.84 22.65 16.25
CA THR A 47 -14.29 23.58 15.20
C THR A 47 -15.24 24.67 15.69
N GLY A 48 -15.64 24.63 16.96
CA GLY A 48 -16.54 25.61 17.57
C GLY A 48 -18.01 25.48 17.17
N ILE A 49 -18.41 24.36 16.56
CA ILE A 49 -19.81 24.09 16.18
C ILE A 49 -20.67 23.83 17.42
N THR A 50 -20.09 23.16 18.42
CA THR A 50 -20.73 22.87 19.71
C THR A 50 -19.95 23.48 20.86
N ALA A 51 -20.65 23.98 21.88
CA ALA A 51 -20.02 24.39 23.12
C ALA A 51 -19.67 23.12 23.93
N GLY A 52 -18.38 22.87 24.13
CA GLY A 52 -17.91 21.72 24.90
C GLY A 52 -16.39 21.63 24.92
N THR A 53 -15.87 20.93 25.93
CA THR A 53 -14.45 20.57 25.99
C THR A 53 -14.30 19.15 25.43
N PRO A 54 -13.40 18.91 24.46
CA PRO A 54 -13.13 17.56 23.98
C PRO A 54 -12.77 16.61 25.13
N PRO A 55 -13.08 15.31 25.03
CA PRO A 55 -12.66 14.34 26.02
C PRO A 55 -11.14 14.35 26.23
N ALA A 56 -10.70 14.16 27.47
CA ALA A 56 -9.29 14.05 27.79
C ALA A 56 -8.78 12.63 27.43
N TRP A 57 -8.26 12.46 26.22
CA TRP A 57 -7.67 11.19 25.78
C TRP A 57 -6.22 11.01 26.18
N PRO A 58 -5.75 9.75 26.33
CA PRO A 58 -4.33 9.44 26.50
C PRO A 58 -3.45 10.05 25.40
N ALA A 59 -2.17 10.29 25.71
CA ALA A 59 -1.22 10.76 24.71
C ALA A 59 -0.85 9.65 23.72
N LEU A 60 -0.74 10.00 22.43
CA LEU A 60 -0.13 9.12 21.45
C LEU A 60 1.38 9.02 21.75
N THR A 61 1.88 7.80 21.84
CA THR A 61 3.30 7.51 22.09
C THR A 61 3.86 6.60 21.00
N LYS A 62 5.19 6.60 20.83
CA LYS A 62 5.88 5.76 19.84
C LYS A 62 5.56 4.27 19.99
N THR A 63 5.24 3.78 21.19
CA THR A 63 4.91 2.37 21.40
C THR A 63 3.61 1.95 20.71
N HIS A 64 2.66 2.87 20.51
CA HIS A 64 1.43 2.61 19.78
C HIS A 64 1.70 2.34 18.28
N LEU A 65 2.72 2.98 17.70
CA LEU A 65 3.03 2.86 16.27
C LEU A 65 4.01 1.72 15.94
N LYS A 66 4.67 1.13 16.94
CA LYS A 66 5.65 0.04 16.74
C LYS A 66 5.03 -1.29 16.35
N ALA A 67 3.77 -1.51 16.73
CA ALA A 67 3.00 -2.61 16.19
C ALA A 67 2.58 -2.18 14.78
N GLY A 68 3.30 -2.63 13.75
CA GLY A 68 2.75 -2.61 12.39
C GLY A 68 1.33 -3.19 12.42
N ASN A 69 0.43 -2.72 11.56
CA ASN A 69 -1.00 -3.04 11.66
C ASN A 69 -1.24 -4.56 11.73
N GLN A 70 -1.36 -5.10 12.94
CA GLN A 70 -1.54 -6.53 13.20
C GLN A 70 -2.89 -7.04 12.72
N PHE A 71 -3.79 -6.11 12.40
CA PHE A 71 -5.11 -6.38 11.84
C PHE A 71 -5.13 -6.23 10.32
N ALA A 72 -4.06 -5.76 9.70
CA ALA A 72 -3.98 -5.73 8.25
C ALA A 72 -3.88 -7.16 7.72
N PRO A 73 -4.63 -7.51 6.67
CA PRO A 73 -4.56 -8.82 6.08
C PRO A 73 -3.15 -9.06 5.50
N VAL A 74 -2.61 -10.25 5.72
CA VAL A 74 -1.29 -10.63 5.21
C VAL A 74 -1.43 -10.96 3.74
N THR A 75 -0.88 -10.10 2.88
CA THR A 75 -0.89 -10.32 1.42
C THR A 75 0.44 -10.89 0.95
N VAL A 76 0.40 -12.06 0.33
CA VAL A 76 1.58 -12.74 -0.24
C VAL A 76 1.49 -12.71 -1.77
N LEU A 77 2.47 -12.07 -2.42
CA LEU A 77 2.58 -12.04 -3.87
C LEU A 77 3.00 -13.42 -4.41
N GLY A 78 2.23 -13.96 -5.34
CA GLY A 78 2.49 -15.23 -6.00
C GLY A 78 3.20 -15.08 -7.34
N SER A 79 2.78 -14.14 -8.19
CA SER A 79 3.43 -13.91 -9.48
C SER A 79 3.17 -12.53 -10.08
N ILE A 80 4.10 -12.10 -10.94
CA ILE A 80 3.95 -10.96 -11.85
C ILE A 80 4.00 -11.48 -13.28
N GLY A 81 2.92 -11.30 -14.02
CA GLY A 81 2.78 -11.68 -15.42
C GLY A 81 1.54 -12.56 -15.69
N PRO A 82 1.08 -12.68 -16.96
CA PRO A 82 1.64 -12.07 -18.17
C PRO A 82 1.58 -10.53 -18.17
N LEU A 83 2.43 -9.93 -19.01
CA LEU A 83 2.66 -8.49 -19.10
C LEU A 83 2.25 -7.98 -20.49
N ARG A 84 1.75 -6.75 -20.60
CA ARG A 84 1.49 -6.10 -21.88
C ARG A 84 1.99 -4.67 -21.88
N ASN A 85 2.73 -4.28 -22.92
CA ASN A 85 3.20 -2.91 -23.20
C ASN A 85 4.02 -2.24 -22.09
N ILE A 86 4.81 -3.00 -21.32
CA ILE A 86 5.68 -2.47 -20.25
C ILE A 86 7.15 -2.73 -20.58
N ASP A 87 7.94 -1.66 -20.66
CA ASP A 87 9.36 -1.69 -21.05
C ASP A 87 9.59 -2.54 -22.32
N ARG A 88 10.71 -3.26 -22.42
CA ARG A 88 10.98 -4.25 -23.48
C ARG A 88 10.68 -5.69 -22.99
N LEU A 89 9.76 -5.85 -22.06
CA LEU A 89 9.40 -7.18 -21.54
C LEU A 89 8.52 -7.88 -22.57
N ALA A 90 8.94 -9.06 -23.03
CA ALA A 90 8.20 -9.78 -24.04
C ALA A 90 6.88 -10.31 -23.45
N ALA A 91 5.76 -9.99 -24.09
CA ALA A 91 4.43 -10.37 -23.61
C ALA A 91 4.23 -11.90 -23.49
N ALA A 92 4.97 -12.67 -24.28
CA ALA A 92 4.97 -14.13 -24.24
C ALA A 92 5.83 -14.74 -23.12
N GLN A 93 6.49 -13.93 -22.28
CA GLN A 93 7.25 -14.46 -21.15
C GLN A 93 6.32 -15.12 -20.13
N PRO A 94 6.70 -16.29 -19.59
CA PRO A 94 5.94 -16.90 -18.52
C PRO A 94 5.92 -15.98 -17.29
N PRO A 95 4.86 -16.02 -16.46
CA PRO A 95 4.80 -15.23 -15.24
C PRO A 95 6.00 -15.48 -14.33
N LEU A 96 6.58 -14.41 -13.81
CA LEU A 96 7.63 -14.46 -12.80
C LEU A 96 7.00 -14.88 -11.48
N LYS A 97 7.30 -16.09 -11.02
CA LYS A 97 6.75 -16.66 -9.79
C LYS A 97 7.63 -16.35 -8.59
N PHE A 98 7.00 -16.07 -7.46
CA PHE A 98 7.64 -15.84 -6.17
C PHE A 98 7.43 -17.03 -5.25
N ALA A 99 8.43 -17.33 -4.42
CA ALA A 99 8.29 -18.28 -3.34
C ALA A 99 7.26 -17.75 -2.33
N VAL A 100 6.24 -18.57 -2.02
CA VAL A 100 5.23 -18.24 -1.00
C VAL A 100 5.88 -18.09 0.38
N ASN A 101 6.88 -18.93 0.66
CA ASN A 101 7.69 -18.90 1.87
C ASN A 101 9.17 -18.95 1.48
N GLY A 102 9.94 -17.91 1.81
CA GLY A 102 11.38 -17.84 1.57
C GLY A 102 11.82 -16.69 0.68
N VAL A 103 13.01 -16.81 0.09
CA VAL A 103 13.64 -15.77 -0.74
C VAL A 103 13.62 -16.20 -2.21
N THR A 104 13.20 -15.30 -3.10
CA THR A 104 13.25 -15.51 -4.56
C THR A 104 14.42 -14.75 -5.16
N LEU A 105 15.41 -15.46 -5.71
CA LEU A 105 16.55 -14.85 -6.40
C LEU A 105 16.31 -14.78 -7.91
N ILE A 106 16.29 -13.56 -8.45
CA ILE A 106 16.08 -13.30 -9.88
C ILE A 106 17.38 -12.75 -10.46
N TYR A 107 17.98 -13.49 -11.39
CA TYR A 107 19.24 -13.12 -12.03
C TYR A 107 19.18 -13.35 -13.54
N GLY A 108 20.12 -12.75 -14.26
CA GLY A 108 20.20 -12.85 -15.72
C GLY A 108 21.09 -11.75 -16.31
N PRO A 109 21.38 -11.80 -17.61
CA PRO A 109 22.24 -10.83 -18.29
C PRO A 109 21.74 -9.38 -18.22
N ASN A 110 22.63 -8.41 -18.46
CA ASN A 110 22.20 -7.03 -18.65
C ASN A 110 21.20 -6.92 -19.82
N GLY A 111 20.16 -6.11 -19.65
CA GLY A 111 19.08 -6.00 -20.64
C GLY A 111 18.02 -7.09 -20.59
N SER A 112 18.12 -8.09 -19.69
CA SER A 112 17.14 -9.19 -19.58
C SER A 112 15.79 -8.81 -18.97
N GLY A 113 15.55 -7.53 -18.66
CA GLY A 113 14.27 -7.06 -18.11
C GLY A 113 14.14 -7.03 -16.59
N LYS A 114 15.14 -7.47 -15.82
CA LYS A 114 15.11 -7.48 -14.33
C LYS A 114 14.66 -6.15 -13.72
N SER A 115 15.25 -5.04 -14.18
CA SER A 115 14.90 -3.71 -13.70
C SER A 115 13.45 -3.31 -14.02
N GLY A 116 12.86 -3.84 -15.10
CA GLY A 116 11.45 -3.63 -15.44
C GLY A 116 10.53 -4.33 -14.46
N TYR A 117 10.79 -5.61 -14.14
CA TYR A 117 10.07 -6.31 -13.08
C TYR A 117 10.20 -5.62 -11.72
N CYS A 118 11.38 -5.09 -11.37
CA CYS A 118 11.54 -4.29 -10.15
C CYS A 118 10.69 -3.01 -10.15
N ARG A 119 10.55 -2.33 -11.30
CA ARG A 119 9.68 -1.14 -11.41
C ARG A 119 8.21 -1.51 -11.24
N ILE A 120 7.77 -2.59 -11.88
CA ILE A 120 6.41 -3.13 -11.74
C ILE A 120 6.11 -3.43 -10.28
N ALA A 121 6.97 -4.19 -9.60
CA ALA A 121 6.80 -4.52 -8.18
C ALA A 121 6.73 -3.27 -7.30
N LYS A 122 7.60 -2.27 -7.54
CA LYS A 122 7.57 -1.00 -6.79
C LYS A 122 6.25 -0.24 -6.98
N LYS A 123 5.73 -0.21 -8.22
CA LYS A 123 4.49 0.49 -8.56
C LYS A 123 3.26 -0.18 -7.94
N ILE A 124 3.18 -1.51 -8.04
CA ILE A 124 2.04 -2.30 -7.55
C ILE A 124 2.02 -2.42 -6.03
N CYS A 125 3.19 -2.52 -5.39
CA CYS A 125 3.28 -2.55 -3.93
C CYS A 125 3.30 -1.15 -3.29
N HIS A 126 2.90 -0.10 -4.03
CA HIS A 126 2.82 1.28 -3.56
C HIS A 126 4.05 1.74 -2.76
N CYS A 127 5.25 1.44 -3.29
CA CYS A 127 6.47 1.93 -2.66
C CYS A 127 6.42 3.47 -2.58
N LEU A 128 6.96 4.04 -1.50
CA LEU A 128 6.98 5.48 -1.23
C LEU A 128 7.62 6.34 -2.34
N HIS A 129 8.37 5.72 -3.25
CA HIS A 129 8.98 6.40 -4.39
C HIS A 129 8.08 6.27 -5.61
N ASP A 130 7.75 7.40 -6.24
CA ASP A 130 7.06 7.38 -7.51
C ASP A 130 7.92 6.68 -8.56
N VAL A 131 7.33 5.66 -9.17
CA VAL A 131 7.92 4.90 -10.27
C VAL A 131 7.01 5.06 -11.46
N THR A 132 7.54 5.61 -12.55
CA THR A 132 6.83 5.65 -13.83
C THR A 132 7.13 4.38 -14.61
N LEU A 133 6.10 3.61 -14.96
CA LEU A 133 6.24 2.55 -15.96
C LEU A 133 6.34 3.19 -17.34
N ARG A 134 7.27 2.69 -18.16
CA ARG A 134 7.47 3.17 -19.53
C ARG A 134 6.84 2.16 -20.49
N GLY A 135 6.26 2.67 -21.57
CA GLY A 135 5.81 1.82 -22.67
C GLY A 135 6.99 1.16 -23.40
N ASN A 136 6.68 0.19 -24.25
CA ASN A 136 7.69 -0.40 -25.12
C ASN A 136 8.14 0.62 -26.18
N VAL A 137 9.38 1.09 -26.08
CA VAL A 137 9.95 2.12 -26.99
C VAL A 137 10.22 1.61 -28.41
N PHE A 138 10.13 0.30 -28.64
CA PHE A 138 10.31 -0.33 -29.95
C PHE A 138 9.00 -0.58 -30.69
N GLU A 139 7.87 -0.42 -30.00
CA GLU A 139 6.56 -0.41 -30.63
C GLU A 139 6.16 1.05 -30.88
N PRO A 140 5.35 1.33 -31.92
CA PRO A 140 4.74 2.65 -32.06
C PRO A 140 4.08 2.99 -30.73
N ALA A 141 4.17 4.25 -30.28
CA ALA A 141 3.53 4.68 -29.04
C ALA A 141 2.05 4.33 -29.11
N SER A 142 1.68 3.19 -28.53
CA SER A 142 0.33 2.66 -28.63
C SER A 142 -0.48 3.22 -27.47
N SER A 143 -1.74 3.52 -27.75
CA SER A 143 -2.73 3.88 -26.74
C SER A 143 -3.12 2.69 -25.84
N ASP A 144 -2.49 1.53 -26.01
CA ASP A 144 -2.91 0.31 -25.37
C ASP A 144 -2.56 0.29 -23.87
N PRO A 145 -3.38 -0.43 -23.07
CA PRO A 145 -3.14 -0.61 -21.65
C PRO A 145 -1.75 -1.16 -21.33
N ARG A 146 -1.14 -0.63 -20.26
CA ARG A 146 0.05 -1.21 -19.65
C ARG A 146 -0.43 -2.14 -18.55
N GLU A 147 -0.55 -3.41 -18.90
CA GLU A 147 -1.21 -4.38 -18.04
C GLU A 147 -0.24 -5.39 -17.45
N VAL A 148 -0.54 -5.79 -16.21
CA VAL A 148 0.13 -6.87 -15.49
C VAL A 148 -0.92 -7.75 -14.86
N THR A 149 -0.87 -9.05 -15.14
CA THR A 149 -1.60 -10.01 -14.32
C THR A 149 -0.82 -10.31 -13.04
N LEU A 150 -1.48 -10.20 -11.91
CA LEU A 150 -0.96 -10.51 -10.59
C LEU A 150 -1.64 -11.74 -10.04
N THR A 151 -0.86 -12.62 -9.41
CA THR A 151 -1.44 -13.61 -8.50
C THR A 151 -0.98 -13.34 -7.08
N PHE A 152 -1.87 -13.49 -6.11
CA PHE A 152 -1.59 -13.23 -4.70
C PHE A 152 -2.52 -14.05 -3.80
N ARG A 153 -2.17 -14.12 -2.51
CA ARG A 153 -3.00 -14.70 -1.44
C ARG A 153 -3.19 -13.66 -0.36
N VAL A 154 -4.34 -13.69 0.28
CA VAL A 154 -4.70 -12.82 1.41
C VAL A 154 -5.04 -13.73 2.58
N ASP A 155 -4.39 -13.57 3.73
CA ASP A 155 -4.64 -14.35 4.95
C ASP A 155 -4.56 -15.89 4.76
N GLY A 156 -3.69 -16.33 3.85
CA GLY A 156 -3.52 -17.76 3.54
C GLY A 156 -4.63 -18.37 2.68
N ASP A 157 -5.57 -17.56 2.18
CA ASP A 157 -6.63 -17.98 1.27
C ASP A 157 -6.11 -18.60 -0.04
N LYS A 158 -7.06 -19.15 -0.81
CA LYS A 158 -6.85 -19.57 -2.19
C LYS A 158 -6.22 -18.43 -3.01
N THR A 159 -5.32 -18.81 -3.92
CA THR A 159 -4.70 -17.88 -4.87
C THR A 159 -5.76 -17.11 -5.66
N ARG A 160 -5.68 -15.79 -5.61
CA ARG A 160 -6.49 -14.85 -6.39
C ARG A 160 -5.67 -14.35 -7.58
N SER A 161 -6.34 -13.93 -8.64
CA SER A 161 -5.72 -13.34 -9.84
C SER A 161 -6.42 -12.03 -10.20
N MET A 162 -5.65 -11.02 -10.60
CA MET A 162 -6.17 -9.70 -11.00
C MET A 162 -5.34 -9.16 -12.15
N VAL A 163 -5.99 -8.47 -13.11
CA VAL A 163 -5.31 -7.67 -14.13
C VAL A 163 -5.22 -6.24 -13.62
N TRP A 164 -4.00 -5.73 -13.50
CA TRP A 164 -3.69 -4.37 -13.10
C TRP A 164 -3.31 -3.55 -14.34
N ASP A 165 -3.95 -2.39 -14.55
CA ASP A 165 -3.60 -1.39 -15.58
C ASP A 165 -2.98 -0.16 -14.89
N ASP A 166 -1.79 0.25 -15.34
CA ASP A 166 -1.04 1.43 -14.87
C ASP A 166 -1.87 2.74 -14.94
N ARG A 167 -2.92 2.77 -15.77
CA ARG A 167 -3.78 3.94 -15.96
C ARG A 167 -5.04 3.94 -15.11
N SER A 168 -5.38 2.82 -14.47
CA SER A 168 -6.58 2.75 -13.63
C SER A 168 -6.36 3.57 -12.35
N PRO A 169 -7.32 4.41 -11.93
CA PRO A 169 -7.27 5.04 -10.62
C PRO A 169 -7.21 3.96 -9.54
N HIS A 170 -6.36 4.17 -8.54
CA HIS A 170 -6.05 3.20 -7.49
C HIS A 170 -7.33 2.56 -6.91
N HIS A 171 -7.48 1.25 -7.10
CA HIS A 171 -8.57 0.43 -6.54
C HIS A 171 -8.23 -0.03 -5.12
#